data_AF-A0A1G1K8Q3-F1
#
_entry.id   AF-A0A1G1K8Q3-F1
#
_cell.length_a   1.000
_cell.length_b   1.000
_cell.length_c   1.000
_cell.angle_alpha   90.00
_cell.angle_beta   90.00
_cell.angle_gamma   90.00
#
_symmetry.space_group_name_H-M   'P 1'
#
loop_
_entity.id
_entity.type
_entity.pdbx_description
1 polymer ?
#
loop_
_entity_poly.entity_id
_entity_poly.type
_entity_poly.pdbx_seq_one_letter_code
_entity_poly.pdbx_strand_id
1 'polypeptide(L)'
;MREASQKLLTKAEASIKATELLLEAKQAEFAASRIYYAMFYIAEALLYEKGLKFKKHSAVHSAFGEQFSKTGILDAKFHKTLVKAFENRLISDYDIDAAIPTEDVRDMTAQAREFLEAASAYLAKHESDKSS
;
A
#
# COMPACT_ATOMS: atom_id res chain seq x y z
N MET A 1 -12.81 6.42 12.60
CA MET A 1 -12.37 5.54 11.50
C MET A 1 -13.42 4.45 11.36
N ARG A 2 -13.77 4.13 10.13
CA ARG A 2 -14.72 3.07 9.82
C ARG A 2 -14.06 1.71 10.03
N GLU A 3 -14.84 0.74 10.46
CA GLU A 3 -14.37 -0.63 10.73
C GLU A 3 -13.63 -1.26 9.53
N ALA A 4 -14.14 -1.05 8.31
CA ALA A 4 -13.52 -1.58 7.11
C ALA A 4 -12.11 -1.02 6.87
N SER A 5 -11.90 0.27 7.13
CA SER A 5 -10.59 0.93 7.01
C SER A 5 -9.60 0.35 8.01
N GLN A 6 -10.02 0.15 9.27
CA GLN A 6 -9.19 -0.49 10.29
C GLN A 6 -8.79 -1.92 9.90
N LYS A 7 -9.74 -2.72 9.39
CA LYS A 7 -9.46 -4.09 8.90
C LYS A 7 -8.47 -4.09 7.74
N LEU A 8 -8.58 -3.12 6.83
CA LEU A 8 -7.64 -2.97 5.71
C LEU A 8 -6.23 -2.61 6.19
N LEU A 9 -6.08 -1.71 7.16
CA LEU A 9 -4.78 -1.38 7.75
C LEU A 9 -4.16 -2.59 8.47
N THR A 10 -4.95 -3.34 9.25
CA THR A 10 -4.48 -4.58 9.87
C THR A 10 -4.01 -5.60 8.84
N LYS A 11 -4.73 -5.72 7.71
CA LYS A 11 -4.34 -6.60 6.61
C LYS A 11 -3.08 -6.11 5.90
N ALA A 12 -2.90 -4.80 5.77
CA ALA A 12 -1.68 -4.22 5.24
C ALA A 12 -0.48 -4.55 6.13
N GLU A 13 -0.59 -4.36 7.44
CA GLU A 13 0.47 -4.68 8.38
C GLU A 13 0.83 -6.18 8.38
N ALA A 14 -0.18 -7.06 8.36
CA ALA A 14 0.04 -8.50 8.24
C ALA A 14 0.75 -8.86 6.91
N SER A 15 0.46 -8.13 5.83
CA SER A 15 1.11 -8.32 4.54
C SER A 15 2.57 -7.85 4.54
N ILE A 16 2.89 -6.75 5.23
CA ILE A 16 4.28 -6.31 5.45
C ILE A 16 5.06 -7.38 6.20
N LYS A 17 4.52 -7.89 7.32
CA LYS A 17 5.16 -8.97 8.10
C LYS A 17 5.38 -10.23 7.27
N ALA A 18 4.38 -10.62 6.46
CA ALA A 18 4.52 -11.75 5.56
C ALA A 18 5.60 -11.54 4.48
N THR A 19 5.76 -10.30 4.00
CA THR A 19 6.82 -9.95 3.05
C THR A 19 8.20 -10.19 3.67
N GLU A 20 8.41 -9.76 4.91
CA GLU A 20 9.69 -9.94 5.61
C GLU A 20 10.06 -11.43 5.75
N LEU A 21 9.10 -12.27 6.15
CA LEU A 21 9.30 -13.72 6.22
C LEU A 21 9.63 -14.35 4.85
N LEU A 22 9.01 -13.86 3.77
CA LEU A 22 9.30 -14.32 2.41
C LEU A 22 10.72 -13.92 1.97
N LEU A 23 11.18 -12.72 2.36
CA LEU A 23 12.54 -12.29 2.07
C LEU A 23 13.58 -13.11 2.83
N GLU A 24 13.30 -13.48 4.09
CA GLU A 24 14.14 -14.43 4.85
C GLU A 24 14.24 -15.79 4.16
N ALA A 25 13.12 -16.26 3.59
CA ALA A 25 13.05 -17.49 2.81
C ALA A 25 13.61 -17.37 1.37
N LYS A 26 14.20 -16.21 1.01
CA LYS A 26 14.74 -15.90 -0.33
C LYS A 26 13.68 -15.99 -1.45
N GLN A 27 12.43 -15.73 -1.12
CA GLN A 27 11.27 -15.75 -2.02
C GLN A 27 10.89 -14.32 -2.46
N ALA A 28 11.81 -13.63 -3.14
CA ALA A 28 11.68 -12.21 -3.47
C ALA A 28 10.47 -11.90 -4.38
N GLU A 29 10.17 -12.77 -5.34
CA GLU A 29 9.00 -12.65 -6.21
C GLU A 29 7.69 -12.67 -5.42
N PHE A 30 7.47 -13.71 -4.62
CA PHE A 30 6.28 -13.78 -3.76
C PHE A 30 6.20 -12.61 -2.76
N ALA A 31 7.35 -12.14 -2.28
CA ALA A 31 7.43 -10.95 -1.43
C ALA A 31 7.00 -9.67 -2.16
N ALA A 32 7.39 -9.50 -3.44
CA ALA A 32 7.01 -8.35 -4.26
C ALA A 32 5.49 -8.25 -4.45
N SER A 33 4.83 -9.38 -4.74
CA SER A 33 3.37 -9.41 -4.84
C SER A 33 2.70 -9.08 -3.51
N ARG A 34 3.24 -9.59 -2.40
CA ARG A 34 2.69 -9.33 -1.06
C ARG A 34 2.85 -7.88 -0.64
N ILE A 35 3.98 -7.24 -0.92
CA ILE A 35 4.22 -5.85 -0.51
C ILE A 35 3.37 -4.87 -1.32
N TYR A 36 3.12 -5.15 -2.59
CA TYR A 36 2.13 -4.40 -3.38
C TYR A 36 0.75 -4.43 -2.70
N TYR A 37 0.28 -5.61 -2.29
CA TYR A 37 -1.05 -5.71 -1.65
C TYR A 37 -1.10 -4.94 -0.32
N ALA A 38 0.00 -4.88 0.44
CA ALA A 38 0.05 -4.05 1.63
C ALA A 38 -0.23 -2.57 1.29
N MET A 39 0.48 -2.02 0.30
CA MET A 39 0.28 -0.63 -0.15
C MET A 39 -1.10 -0.41 -0.74
N PHE A 40 -1.63 -1.39 -1.48
CA PHE A 40 -2.98 -1.33 -2.04
C PHE A 40 -4.04 -1.23 -0.95
N TYR A 41 -3.96 -2.04 0.12
CA TYR A 41 -4.91 -1.98 1.23
C TYR A 41 -4.83 -0.66 2.00
N ILE A 42 -3.64 -0.07 2.13
CA ILE A 42 -3.47 1.27 2.73
C ILE A 42 -4.20 2.33 1.90
N ALA A 43 -3.97 2.35 0.58
CA ALA A 43 -4.64 3.28 -0.33
C ALA A 43 -6.17 3.08 -0.32
N GLU A 44 -6.63 1.83 -0.29
CA GLU A 44 -8.06 1.50 -0.21
C GLU A 44 -8.69 1.98 1.09
N ALA A 45 -8.01 1.81 2.25
CA ALA A 45 -8.48 2.29 3.54
C ALA A 45 -8.67 3.81 3.55
N LEU A 46 -7.71 4.55 3.01
CA LEU A 46 -7.76 6.01 2.91
C LEU A 46 -8.91 6.50 2.03
N LEU A 47 -9.10 5.88 0.87
CA LEU A 47 -10.21 6.19 -0.04
C LEU A 47 -11.57 5.85 0.59
N TYR A 48 -11.63 4.73 1.31
CA TYR A 48 -12.84 4.30 2.01
C TYR A 48 -13.30 5.33 3.05
N GLU A 49 -12.37 5.99 3.74
CA GLU A 49 -12.68 7.06 4.70
C GLU A 49 -13.25 8.32 4.05
N LYS A 50 -12.93 8.55 2.78
CA LYS A 50 -13.55 9.58 1.93
C LYS A 50 -14.86 9.11 1.27
N GLY A 51 -15.33 7.90 1.58
CA GLY A 51 -16.55 7.34 0.97
C GLY A 51 -16.37 6.81 -0.46
N LEU A 52 -15.13 6.68 -0.92
CA LEU A 52 -14.80 6.22 -2.25
C LEU A 52 -14.47 4.72 -2.21
N LYS A 53 -15.08 3.94 -3.11
CA LYS A 53 -14.82 2.51 -3.27
C LYS A 53 -14.67 2.16 -4.75
N PHE A 54 -13.70 1.33 -5.08
CA PHE A 54 -13.40 0.97 -6.46
C PHE A 54 -13.27 -0.53 -6.61
N LYS A 55 -13.67 -1.05 -7.78
CA LYS A 55 -13.56 -2.49 -8.11
C LYS A 55 -12.28 -2.84 -8.88
N LYS A 56 -11.60 -1.84 -9.45
CA LYS A 56 -10.41 -2.02 -10.30
C LYS A 56 -9.18 -1.47 -9.59
N HIS A 57 -8.06 -2.17 -9.67
CA HIS A 57 -6.79 -1.72 -9.08
C HIS A 57 -6.35 -0.35 -9.64
N SER A 58 -6.40 -0.19 -10.96
CA SER A 58 -6.06 1.08 -11.61
C SER A 58 -6.91 2.25 -11.12
N ALA A 59 -8.19 2.01 -10.81
CA ALA A 59 -9.06 3.05 -10.27
C ALA A 59 -8.68 3.46 -8.84
N VAL A 60 -8.21 2.52 -8.01
CA VAL A 60 -7.67 2.83 -6.68
C VAL A 60 -6.40 3.66 -6.80
N HIS A 61 -5.47 3.31 -7.69
CA HIS A 61 -4.22 4.06 -7.87
C HIS A 61 -4.49 5.50 -8.30
N SER A 62 -5.31 5.68 -9.35
CA SER A 62 -5.68 7.00 -9.85
C SER A 62 -6.43 7.82 -8.81
N ALA A 63 -7.38 7.22 -8.09
CA ALA A 63 -8.13 7.93 -7.06
C ALA A 63 -7.25 8.31 -5.87
N PHE A 64 -6.32 7.45 -5.44
CA PHE A 64 -5.37 7.78 -4.40
C PHE A 64 -4.47 8.95 -4.83
N GLY A 65 -3.94 8.89 -6.06
CA GLY A 65 -3.15 9.96 -6.66
C GLY A 65 -3.89 11.30 -6.66
N GLU A 66 -5.16 11.30 -7.09
CA GLU A 66 -5.99 12.49 -7.14
C GLU A 66 -6.34 13.05 -5.76
N GLN A 67 -6.75 12.19 -4.83
CA GLN A 67 -7.33 12.61 -3.55
C GLN A 67 -6.29 12.94 -2.48
N PHE A 68 -5.10 12.36 -2.54
CA PHE A 68 -4.09 12.47 -1.49
C PHE A 68 -2.75 13.02 -1.98
N SER A 69 -2.25 12.50 -3.11
CA SER A 69 -0.92 12.88 -3.60
C SER A 69 -0.93 14.25 -4.26
N LYS A 70 -1.86 14.52 -5.21
CA LYS A 70 -1.94 15.81 -5.90
C LYS A 70 -2.40 16.95 -4.99
N THR A 71 -3.22 16.63 -3.98
CA THR A 71 -3.71 17.59 -3.00
C THR A 71 -2.67 17.91 -1.92
N GLY A 72 -1.54 17.18 -1.87
CA GLY A 72 -0.49 17.37 -0.87
C GLY A 72 -0.90 16.92 0.54
N ILE A 73 -2.02 16.21 0.70
CA ILE A 73 -2.46 15.67 2.00
C ILE A 73 -1.47 14.61 2.50
N LEU A 74 -0.97 13.78 1.57
CA LEU A 74 0.12 12.84 1.82
C LEU A 74 1.24 13.08 0.80
N ASP A 75 2.46 12.72 1.18
CA ASP A 75 3.63 12.83 0.31
C ASP A 75 3.41 12.06 -1.01
N ALA A 76 3.69 12.73 -2.13
CA ALA A 76 3.53 12.16 -3.46
C ALA A 76 4.41 10.93 -3.71
N LYS A 77 5.46 10.71 -2.90
CA LYS A 77 6.26 9.47 -2.95
C LYS A 77 5.40 8.22 -2.79
N PHE A 78 4.36 8.25 -1.94
CA PHE A 78 3.53 7.07 -1.69
C PHE A 78 2.76 6.62 -2.94
N HIS A 79 2.25 7.56 -3.74
CA HIS A 79 1.59 7.22 -4.99
C HIS A 79 2.58 6.65 -6.00
N LYS A 80 3.78 7.24 -6.12
CA LYS A 80 4.84 6.73 -6.99
C LYS A 80 5.24 5.31 -6.61
N THR A 81 5.46 5.06 -5.32
CA THR A 81 5.81 3.73 -4.80
C THR A 81 4.70 2.72 -5.03
N LEU A 82 3.44 3.08 -4.80
CA LEU A 82 2.30 2.19 -5.07
C LEU A 82 2.25 1.74 -6.54
N VAL A 83 2.46 2.68 -7.47
CA VAL A 83 2.48 2.37 -8.90
C VAL A 83 3.68 1.49 -9.26
N LYS A 84 4.88 1.80 -8.74
CA LYS A 84 6.08 0.97 -8.95
C LYS A 84 5.90 -0.45 -8.40
N ALA A 85 5.31 -0.59 -7.21
CA ALA A 85 5.04 -1.90 -6.61
C ALA A 85 4.05 -2.72 -7.44
N PHE A 86 3.07 -2.07 -8.09
CA PHE A 86 2.16 -2.73 -9.01
C PHE A 86 2.87 -3.26 -10.25
N GLU A 87 3.76 -2.47 -10.84
CA GLU A 87 4.58 -2.89 -11.99
C GLU A 87 5.47 -4.09 -11.62
N ASN A 88 6.16 -4.01 -10.47
CA ASN A 88 6.97 -5.12 -9.95
C ASN A 88 6.13 -6.38 -9.72
N ARG A 89 4.90 -6.24 -9.20
CA ARG A 89 3.99 -7.38 -9.07
C ARG A 89 3.64 -7.99 -10.41
N LEU A 90 3.36 -7.20 -11.45
CA LEU A 90 3.01 -7.73 -12.77
C LEU A 90 4.17 -8.55 -13.34
N ILE A 91 5.41 -8.08 -13.14
CA ILE A 91 6.61 -8.82 -13.51
C ILE A 91 6.68 -10.11 -12.70
N SER A 92 6.58 -10.04 -11.37
CA SER A 92 6.66 -11.21 -10.49
C SER A 92 5.59 -12.28 -10.73
N ASP A 93 4.35 -11.88 -11.04
CA ASP A 93 3.22 -12.79 -11.14
C ASP A 93 3.15 -13.46 -12.53
N TYR A 94 3.75 -12.86 -13.56
CA TYR A 94 3.53 -13.27 -14.96
C TYR A 94 4.78 -13.44 -15.81
N ASP A 95 5.93 -12.89 -15.42
CA ASP A 95 7.19 -13.04 -16.13
C ASP A 95 8.04 -14.12 -15.47
N ILE A 96 8.10 -15.30 -16.11
CA ILE A 96 8.81 -16.48 -15.61
C ILE A 96 10.33 -16.33 -15.66
N ASP A 97 10.85 -15.36 -16.43
CA ASP A 97 12.28 -15.14 -16.64
C ASP A 97 12.80 -13.92 -15.86
N ALA A 98 11.90 -13.13 -15.25
CA ALA A 98 12.28 -11.91 -14.54
C ALA A 98 12.59 -12.15 -13.07
N ALA A 99 13.81 -11.81 -12.67
CA ALA A 99 14.22 -11.80 -11.28
C ALA A 99 14.03 -10.40 -10.67
N ILE A 100 13.26 -10.30 -9.59
CA ILE A 100 13.17 -9.07 -8.80
C ILE A 100 14.31 -9.06 -7.76
N PRO A 101 15.17 -8.02 -7.76
CA PRO A 101 16.20 -7.88 -6.73
C PRO A 101 15.59 -7.87 -5.33
N THR A 102 16.15 -8.67 -4.41
CA THR A 102 15.72 -8.69 -3.00
C THR A 102 15.79 -7.30 -2.37
N GLU A 103 16.80 -6.50 -2.72
CA GLU A 103 16.96 -5.14 -2.22
C GLU A 103 15.81 -4.21 -2.67
N ASP A 104 15.32 -4.34 -3.90
CA ASP A 104 14.16 -3.56 -4.36
C ASP A 104 12.91 -3.86 -3.50
N VAL A 105 12.70 -5.13 -3.11
CA VAL A 105 11.58 -5.51 -2.26
C VAL A 105 11.76 -5.02 -0.82
N ARG A 106 13.01 -4.99 -0.31
CA ARG A 106 13.32 -4.40 1.00
C ARG A 106 13.04 -2.89 1.01
N ASP A 107 13.47 -2.17 -0.02
CA ASP A 107 13.21 -0.75 -0.16
C ASP A 107 11.70 -0.47 -0.23
N MET A 108 10.96 -1.27 -1.00
CA MET A 108 9.49 -1.18 -1.03
C MET A 108 8.87 -1.51 0.34
N THR A 109 9.45 -2.42 1.10
CA THR A 109 8.97 -2.77 2.44
C THR A 109 9.14 -1.60 3.42
N ALA A 110 10.30 -0.94 3.40
CA ALA A 110 10.51 0.28 4.18
C ALA A 110 9.52 1.38 3.79
N GLN A 111 9.32 1.61 2.49
CA GLN A 111 8.36 2.61 1.99
C GLN A 111 6.90 2.25 2.34
N ALA A 112 6.54 0.97 2.36
CA ALA A 112 5.21 0.52 2.79
C ALA A 112 4.97 0.78 4.28
N ARG A 113 6.00 0.62 5.12
CA ARG A 113 5.94 0.94 6.55
C ARG A 113 5.71 2.43 6.77
N GLU A 114 6.49 3.28 6.09
CA GLU A 114 6.28 4.73 6.12
C GLU A 114 4.88 5.12 5.65
N PHE A 115 4.37 4.46 4.59
CA PHE A 115 3.02 4.73 4.09
C PHE A 115 1.94 4.32 5.10
N LEU A 116 2.10 3.16 5.74
CA LEU A 116 1.17 2.68 6.78
C LEU A 116 1.13 3.63 7.97
N GLU A 117 2.28 4.11 8.43
CA GLU A 117 2.39 5.08 9.51
C GLU A 117 1.71 6.40 9.15
N ALA A 118 2.02 6.96 7.98
CA ALA A 118 1.43 8.21 7.51
C ALA A 118 -0.10 8.10 7.36
N ALA A 119 -0.59 6.98 6.81
CA ALA A 119 -2.01 6.71 6.67
C ALA A 119 -2.71 6.59 8.04
N SER A 120 -2.10 5.86 8.97
CA SER A 120 -2.65 5.66 10.32
C SER A 120 -2.72 6.99 11.09
N ALA A 121 -1.66 7.81 11.01
CA ALA A 121 -1.62 9.12 11.64
C ALA A 121 -2.69 10.08 11.05
N TYR A 122 -2.81 10.12 9.72
CA TYR A 122 -3.85 10.90 9.05
C TYR A 122 -5.25 10.47 9.47
N LEU A 123 -5.50 9.16 9.54
CA LEU A 123 -6.82 8.64 9.91
C LEU A 123 -7.16 8.91 11.37
N ALA A 124 -6.22 8.74 12.30
CA ALA A 124 -6.41 9.04 13.72
C ALA A 124 -6.77 10.53 13.94
N LYS A 125 -6.06 11.45 13.27
CA LYS A 125 -6.33 12.89 13.37
C LYS A 125 -7.73 13.27 12.87
N HIS A 126 -8.27 12.55 11.89
CA HIS A 126 -9.60 12.83 11.35
C HIS A 126 -10.71 11.96 11.97
N GLU A 127 -10.42 11.20 13.03
CA GLU A 127 -11.43 10.67 13.94
C GLU A 127 -11.89 11.75 14.92
N SER A 128 -10.96 12.52 15.49
CA SER A 128 -11.26 13.56 16.48
C SER A 128 -12.12 14.69 15.91
N ASP A 129 -11.96 14.99 14.62
CA ASP A 129 -12.72 16.05 13.93
C ASP A 129 -14.18 15.64 13.61
N LYS A 130 -14.50 14.34 13.64
CA LYS A 130 -15.87 13.82 13.39
C LYS A 130 -16.68 13.62 14.68
N SER A 131 -16.04 13.72 15.84
CA SER A 131 -16.66 13.58 17.16
C SER A 131 -16.82 14.92 17.90
N SER A 132 -16.51 16.04 17.23
CA SER A 132 -16.77 17.42 17.68
C SER A 132 -17.88 18.04 16.84
#